data_AF-A0A139HP13-F1
#
_entry.id   AF-A0A139HP13-F1
#
_cell.length_a   1.000
_cell.length_b   1.000
_cell.length_c   1.000
_cell.angle_alpha   90.00
_cell.angle_beta   90.00
_cell.angle_gamma   90.00
#
_symmetry.space_group_name_H-M   'P 1'
#
loop_
_entity.id
_entity.type
_entity.pdbx_description
1 polymer ?
#
loop_
_entity_poly.entity_id
_entity_poly.type
_entity_poly.pdbx_seq_one_letter_code
_entity_poly.pdbx_strand_id
1 'polypeptide(L)'
;MLATSRTAAMALRAKPMTAITPFKVAAASISSSTKKPAEVSVPVRGTGSSVQGNPGTPPPMKAVTGKDHVEVPLASQEGNKSVVQYALTTLDSIANWARQGSLWPMTFGLACCAVEMMHLSTPRYDQDRLGIIFRASPRQSDVMIVAGTLTNKMAPALRQVYDQMPDPRWVISMGSCANGGGYYHYSYSVTRGCDRIVPVDIYVPGCPPTSEALMYGIFQLQKKMRHTKITRMWYRK
;
A
#
# COMPACT_ATOMS: atom_id res chain seq x y z
N MET A 1 -59.10 -21.41 -29.33
CA MET A 1 -59.41 -22.73 -29.93
C MET A 1 -58.13 -23.30 -30.49
N LEU A 2 -57.72 -24.46 -29.96
CA LEU A 2 -56.89 -25.56 -30.52
C LEU A 2 -55.70 -25.21 -31.44
N ALA A 3 -54.44 -25.49 -31.06
CA ALA A 3 -53.72 -26.79 -31.17
C ALA A 3 -53.42 -27.13 -32.67
N THR A 4 -52.22 -27.53 -33.14
CA THR A 4 -51.23 -28.48 -32.61
C THR A 4 -49.99 -28.57 -33.55
N SER A 5 -48.82 -28.72 -32.95
CA SER A 5 -47.62 -29.52 -33.32
C SER A 5 -47.24 -29.94 -34.76
N ARG A 6 -45.96 -29.74 -35.11
CA ARG A 6 -45.03 -30.71 -35.77
C ARG A 6 -43.58 -30.41 -35.33
N THR A 7 -43.03 -31.12 -34.33
CA THR A 7 -42.09 -32.26 -34.42
C THR A 7 -40.89 -32.11 -35.36
N ALA A 8 -39.69 -31.99 -34.78
CA ALA A 8 -38.45 -32.52 -35.36
C ALA A 8 -37.64 -33.17 -34.23
N ALA A 9 -37.42 -34.47 -34.36
CA ALA A 9 -36.67 -35.31 -33.46
C ALA A 9 -35.21 -35.40 -33.93
N MET A 10 -34.26 -35.31 -33.02
CA MET A 10 -33.00 -36.04 -33.17
C MET A 10 -32.41 -36.32 -31.79
N ALA A 11 -32.60 -37.55 -31.31
CA ALA A 11 -31.85 -38.13 -30.22
C ALA A 11 -31.29 -39.44 -30.73
N LEU A 12 -29.97 -39.53 -30.87
CA LEU A 12 -29.26 -40.81 -30.81
C LEU A 12 -28.08 -40.70 -29.87
N ARG A 13 -27.99 -41.75 -29.08
CA ARG A 13 -27.33 -41.93 -27.80
C ARG A 13 -26.14 -42.84 -28.07
N ALA A 14 -24.94 -42.46 -27.65
CA ALA A 14 -23.80 -43.38 -27.58
C ALA A 14 -23.06 -43.17 -26.25
N LYS A 15 -22.92 -44.26 -25.50
CA LYS A 15 -22.14 -44.51 -24.27
C LYS A 15 -21.85 -46.03 -24.29
N PRO A 16 -20.91 -46.60 -23.49
CA PRO A 16 -19.68 -46.08 -22.86
C PRO A 16 -18.50 -47.10 -22.97
N MET A 17 -17.47 -46.93 -22.11
CA MET A 17 -16.31 -47.81 -21.82
C MET A 17 -15.09 -47.57 -22.73
N THR A 18 -13.86 -47.35 -22.25
CA THR A 18 -13.15 -47.98 -21.12
C THR A 18 -12.22 -47.00 -20.38
N ALA A 19 -12.05 -47.27 -19.08
CA ALA A 19 -11.16 -46.59 -18.14
C ALA A 19 -9.67 -46.93 -18.33
N ILE A 20 -8.76 -46.08 -17.83
CA ILE A 20 -7.66 -46.36 -16.86
C ILE A 20 -7.00 -45.01 -16.46
N THR A 21 -6.65 -44.90 -15.18
CA THR A 21 -6.29 -43.75 -14.33
C THR A 21 -4.77 -43.37 -14.38
N PRO A 22 -4.21 -42.51 -13.49
CA PRO A 22 -4.44 -41.07 -13.26
C PRO A 22 -3.12 -40.24 -13.30
N PHE A 23 -3.11 -39.02 -13.83
CA PHE A 23 -1.98 -38.09 -13.65
C PHE A 23 -2.28 -37.11 -12.51
N LYS A 24 -1.61 -37.31 -11.36
CA LYS A 24 -1.67 -36.43 -10.18
C LYS A 24 -0.97 -35.11 -10.48
N VAL A 25 -1.71 -34.00 -10.52
CA VAL A 25 -1.14 -32.67 -10.29
C VAL A 25 -1.33 -32.35 -8.81
N ALA A 26 -0.22 -32.18 -8.11
CA ALA A 26 -0.20 -31.87 -6.70
C ALA A 26 -0.87 -30.52 -6.43
N ALA A 27 -1.86 -30.53 -5.54
CA ALA A 27 -2.31 -29.34 -4.84
C ALA A 27 -1.19 -28.87 -3.91
N ALA A 28 -0.59 -27.72 -4.20
CA ALA A 28 0.23 -27.00 -3.24
C ALA A 28 -0.68 -26.06 -2.44
N SER A 29 -0.76 -26.39 -1.16
CA SER A 29 -1.44 -25.72 -0.06
C SER A 29 -1.00 -24.26 0.16
N ILE A 30 -1.96 -23.38 0.46
CA ILE A 30 -1.70 -22.15 1.21
C ILE A 30 -2.25 -22.37 2.61
N SER A 31 -1.45 -23.06 3.44
CA SER A 31 -1.69 -23.14 4.88
C SER A 31 -0.84 -22.08 5.58
N SER A 32 -1.45 -21.45 6.58
CA SER A 32 -0.96 -20.38 7.44
C SER A 32 0.49 -20.55 7.92
N SER A 33 1.35 -19.57 7.66
CA SER A 33 2.68 -19.47 8.29
C SER A 33 2.59 -18.69 9.60
N THR A 34 2.60 -19.43 10.69
CA THR A 34 2.98 -18.97 12.04
C THR A 34 4.49 -18.79 12.09
N LYS A 35 4.92 -17.75 12.83
CA LYS A 35 6.32 -17.35 13.01
C LYS A 35 7.15 -18.46 13.69
N LYS A 36 8.21 -18.94 13.04
CA LYS A 36 9.33 -19.65 13.70
C LYS A 36 10.64 -19.33 12.96
N PRO A 37 11.74 -19.03 13.68
CA PRO A 37 13.00 -18.60 13.06
C PRO A 37 13.69 -19.75 12.30
N ALA A 38 14.31 -19.41 11.18
CA ALA A 38 15.01 -20.34 10.31
C ALA A 38 16.37 -20.72 10.89
N GLU A 39 16.48 -21.96 11.40
CA GLU A 39 17.75 -22.67 11.48
C GLU A 39 17.98 -23.41 10.16
N VAL A 40 19.15 -23.21 9.57
CA VAL A 40 19.58 -23.85 8.32
C VAL A 40 20.15 -25.23 8.66
N SER A 41 19.41 -26.29 8.37
CA SER A 41 19.92 -27.67 8.43
C SER A 41 20.50 -28.08 7.08
N VAL A 42 21.83 -28.12 7.00
CA VAL A 42 22.56 -28.72 5.87
C VAL A 42 22.72 -30.23 6.16
N PRO A 43 22.41 -31.14 5.23
CA PRO A 43 22.63 -32.56 5.45
C PRO A 43 24.14 -32.87 5.41
N VAL A 44 24.69 -33.26 6.55
CA VAL A 44 26.06 -33.75 6.71
C VAL A 44 26.16 -35.17 6.15
N ARG A 45 26.79 -35.33 4.99
CA ARG A 45 27.36 -36.63 4.56
C ARG A 45 28.80 -36.67 5.06
N GLY A 46 29.05 -37.50 6.07
CA GLY A 46 30.31 -37.54 6.79
C GLY A 46 31.46 -38.16 6.00
N THR A 47 32.64 -37.58 6.19
CA THR A 47 33.92 -38.25 6.47
C THR A 47 34.79 -37.22 7.19
N GLY A 48 35.31 -37.59 8.36
CA GLY A 48 35.74 -36.67 9.39
C GLY A 48 37.13 -36.04 9.21
N SER A 49 37.31 -34.90 9.90
CA SER A 49 38.45 -34.61 10.77
C SER A 49 38.21 -33.23 11.40
N SER A 50 38.35 -33.16 12.72
CA SER A 50 38.17 -31.98 13.57
C SER A 50 39.08 -30.80 13.19
N VAL A 51 38.51 -29.60 13.03
CA VAL A 51 39.23 -28.32 13.21
C VAL A 51 38.28 -27.32 13.89
N GLN A 52 38.66 -26.88 15.09
CA GLN A 52 38.05 -25.75 15.80
C GLN A 52 38.35 -24.44 15.04
N GLY A 53 37.33 -23.61 14.79
CA GLY A 53 37.50 -22.26 14.27
C GLY A 53 36.15 -21.62 13.86
N ASN A 54 35.92 -20.37 14.27
CA ASN A 54 34.72 -19.59 13.92
C ASN A 54 34.42 -19.64 12.41
N PRO A 55 33.13 -19.68 11.99
CA PRO A 55 32.79 -19.54 10.58
C PRO A 55 33.07 -18.09 10.14
N GLY A 56 34.17 -17.91 9.41
CA GLY A 56 34.49 -16.65 8.75
C GLY A 56 33.43 -16.27 7.72
N THR A 57 33.37 -14.98 7.40
CA THR A 57 32.53 -14.41 6.34
C THR A 57 32.74 -15.12 5.00
N PRO A 58 31.67 -15.37 4.22
CA PRO A 58 31.82 -15.95 2.89
C PRO A 58 32.66 -15.02 1.99
N PRO A 59 33.53 -15.56 1.13
CA PRO A 59 34.40 -14.76 0.28
C PRO A 59 33.58 -13.95 -0.75
N PRO A 60 34.03 -12.74 -1.13
CA PRO A 60 33.36 -11.95 -2.15
C PRO A 60 33.42 -12.68 -3.50
N MET A 61 32.26 -12.89 -4.13
CA MET A 61 32.18 -13.37 -5.51
C MET A 61 32.84 -12.34 -6.41
N LYS A 62 33.98 -12.72 -7.03
CA LYS A 62 34.71 -11.85 -7.97
C LYS A 62 33.83 -11.56 -9.19
N ALA A 63 33.59 -10.29 -9.46
CA ALA A 63 32.91 -9.83 -10.66
C ALA A 63 33.74 -10.16 -11.90
N VAL A 64 33.09 -10.68 -12.96
CA VAL A 64 33.70 -11.07 -14.25
C VAL A 64 34.21 -9.87 -15.07
N THR A 65 34.02 -8.65 -14.58
CA THR A 65 34.53 -7.41 -15.15
C THR A 65 35.21 -6.64 -14.02
N GLY A 66 36.51 -6.37 -14.16
CA GLY A 66 37.40 -5.78 -13.14
C GLY A 66 37.12 -4.31 -12.75
N LYS A 67 35.85 -3.96 -12.52
CA LYS A 67 35.47 -2.77 -11.75
C LYS A 67 35.05 -3.24 -10.37
N ASP A 68 35.78 -2.82 -9.36
CA ASP A 68 35.34 -2.97 -7.97
C ASP A 68 34.02 -2.19 -7.80
N HIS A 69 32.95 -2.91 -7.46
CA HIS A 69 31.68 -2.29 -7.15
C HIS A 69 31.80 -1.57 -5.81
N VAL A 70 31.85 -0.24 -5.82
CA VAL A 70 31.78 0.57 -4.60
C VAL A 70 30.34 0.53 -4.08
N GLU A 71 30.11 -0.22 -2.99
CA GLU A 71 28.81 -0.28 -2.32
C GLU A 71 28.54 1.04 -1.58
N VAL A 72 27.74 1.92 -2.19
CA VAL A 72 27.21 3.11 -1.51
C VAL A 72 25.99 2.71 -0.70
N PRO A 73 25.94 2.99 0.63
CA PRO A 73 24.78 2.63 1.44
C PRO A 73 23.52 3.30 0.90
N LEU A 74 22.41 2.54 0.88
CA LEU A 74 21.11 3.11 0.52
C LEU A 74 20.72 4.18 1.55
N ALA A 75 19.93 5.17 1.12
CA ALA A 75 19.44 6.21 2.02
C ALA A 75 18.72 5.63 3.25
N SER A 76 18.11 4.44 3.16
CA SER A 76 17.49 3.74 4.30
C SER A 76 18.49 3.13 5.29
N GLN A 77 19.68 2.74 4.83
CA GLN A 77 20.70 2.03 5.61
C GLN A 77 21.84 2.94 6.09
N GLU A 78 21.87 4.18 5.61
CA GLU A 78 22.93 5.14 5.95
C GLU A 78 22.81 5.63 7.41
N GLY A 79 23.83 5.31 8.20
CA GLY A 79 24.04 5.83 9.55
C GLY A 79 24.69 7.22 9.56
N ASN A 80 24.50 7.97 10.65
CA ASN A 80 25.03 9.32 10.81
C ASN A 80 26.50 9.24 11.22
N LYS A 81 27.43 9.44 10.27
CA LYS A 81 28.89 9.34 10.52
C LYS A 81 29.57 10.70 10.66
N SER A 82 28.99 11.75 10.09
CA SER A 82 29.56 13.11 10.02
C SER A 82 28.74 14.13 10.81
N VAL A 83 29.41 15.17 11.34
CA VAL A 83 28.77 16.31 12.02
C VAL A 83 27.76 17.02 11.11
N VAL A 84 28.08 17.13 9.81
CA VAL A 84 27.17 17.71 8.81
C VAL A 84 25.93 16.84 8.66
N GLN A 85 26.08 15.51 8.62
CA GLN A 85 24.92 14.61 8.56
C GLN A 85 24.06 14.71 9.81
N TYR A 86 24.66 14.88 10.98
CA TYR A 86 23.91 15.10 12.22
C TYR A 86 23.10 16.41 12.17
N ALA A 87 23.71 17.51 11.75
CA ALA A 87 23.02 18.78 11.57
C ALA A 87 21.88 18.70 10.52
N LEU A 88 22.10 18.02 9.39
CA LEU A 88 21.05 17.78 8.40
C LEU A 88 19.92 16.92 8.96
N THR A 89 20.23 15.92 9.79
CA THR A 89 19.19 15.10 10.43
C THR A 89 18.34 15.88 11.43
N THR A 90 18.93 16.80 12.20
CA THR A 90 18.16 17.64 13.13
C THR A 90 17.26 18.62 12.37
N LEU A 91 17.76 19.22 11.28
CA LEU A 91 16.94 20.07 10.39
C LEU A 91 15.76 19.31 9.77
N ASP A 92 16.01 18.11 9.20
CA ASP A 92 14.95 17.25 8.67
C ASP A 92 13.95 16.86 9.79
N SER A 93 14.43 16.57 10.99
CA SER A 93 13.58 16.19 12.12
C SER A 93 12.63 17.31 12.55
N ILE A 94 13.12 18.55 12.61
CA ILE A 94 12.29 19.73 12.94
C ILE A 94 11.27 19.99 11.83
N ALA A 95 11.69 19.97 10.57
CA ALA A 95 10.80 20.18 9.43
C ALA A 95 9.68 19.12 9.36
N ASN A 96 10.03 17.85 9.59
CA ASN A 96 9.05 16.77 9.60
C ASN A 96 8.15 16.81 10.84
N TRP A 97 8.67 17.25 11.99
CA TRP A 97 7.87 17.47 13.20
C TRP A 97 6.79 18.54 12.96
N ALA A 98 7.14 19.65 12.30
CA ALA A 98 6.18 20.68 11.93
C ALA A 98 5.07 20.12 11.02
N ARG A 99 5.43 19.38 9.96
CA ARG A 99 4.45 18.80 9.03
C ARG A 99 3.52 17.76 9.65
N GLN A 100 4.01 16.93 10.57
CA GLN A 100 3.13 15.96 11.25
C GLN A 100 2.21 16.64 12.28
N GLY A 101 2.64 17.77 12.86
CA GLY A 101 1.93 18.50 13.91
C GLY A 101 0.87 19.47 13.39
N SER A 102 0.94 19.88 12.13
CA SER A 102 -0.07 20.71 11.45
C SER A 102 -0.48 20.04 10.14
N LEU A 103 -1.25 18.96 10.22
CA LEU A 103 -1.68 18.22 9.05
C LEU A 103 -3.05 18.74 8.62
N TRP A 104 -3.14 19.41 7.47
CA TRP A 104 -4.40 20.00 7.00
C TRP A 104 -4.97 19.20 5.84
N PRO A 105 -5.86 18.22 6.12
CA PRO A 105 -6.50 17.46 5.07
C PRO A 105 -7.64 18.26 4.44
N MET A 106 -7.72 18.22 3.12
CA MET A 106 -8.94 18.52 2.41
C MET A 106 -9.86 17.30 2.37
N THR A 107 -11.12 17.51 2.74
CA THR A 107 -12.13 16.45 2.85
C THR A 107 -12.83 16.23 1.52
N PHE A 108 -12.40 15.22 0.78
CA PHE A 108 -13.10 14.82 -0.43
C PHE A 108 -14.13 13.72 -0.11
N GLY A 109 -15.16 14.12 0.63
CA GLY A 109 -16.26 13.25 1.07
C GLY A 109 -17.28 13.00 -0.03
N LEU A 110 -17.25 11.81 -0.64
CA LEU A 110 -18.08 11.46 -1.79
C LEU A 110 -19.29 10.59 -1.45
N ALA A 111 -19.22 9.80 -0.37
CA ALA A 111 -20.24 8.80 -0.03
C ALA A 111 -20.23 8.46 1.47
N CYS A 112 -20.63 7.24 1.84
CA CYS A 112 -20.73 6.77 3.21
C CYS A 112 -19.45 6.89 4.06
N CYS A 113 -18.26 6.83 3.44
CA CYS A 113 -17.00 7.03 4.16
C CYS A 113 -16.83 8.47 4.67
N ALA A 114 -17.53 9.45 4.09
CA ALA A 114 -17.52 10.82 4.56
C ALA A 114 -18.15 10.95 5.96
N VAL A 115 -19.15 10.13 6.29
CA VAL A 115 -19.79 10.14 7.61
C VAL A 115 -18.83 9.64 8.68
N GLU A 116 -18.10 8.56 8.40
CA GLU A 116 -17.03 8.09 9.31
C GLU A 116 -15.88 9.10 9.42
N MET A 117 -15.61 9.87 8.37
CA MET A 117 -14.67 10.99 8.47
C MET A 117 -15.22 12.12 9.35
N MET A 118 -16.53 12.40 9.30
CA MET A 118 -17.16 13.34 10.23
C MET A 118 -17.12 12.83 11.67
N HIS A 119 -17.23 11.52 11.90
CA HIS A 119 -17.05 10.91 13.22
C HIS A 119 -15.64 11.13 13.78
N LEU A 120 -14.60 11.21 12.92
CA LEU A 120 -13.25 11.65 13.32
C LEU A 120 -13.21 13.12 13.80
N SER A 121 -14.20 13.95 13.46
CA SER A 121 -14.32 15.31 14.00
C SER A 121 -15.25 15.42 15.22
N THR A 122 -15.78 14.30 15.71
CA THR A 122 -16.64 14.31 16.90
C THR A 122 -15.82 14.28 18.19
N PRO A 123 -16.38 14.71 19.34
CA PRO A 123 -15.65 14.82 20.61
C PRO A 123 -14.99 13.51 21.09
N ARG A 124 -15.52 12.34 20.70
CA ARG A 124 -14.95 11.04 21.09
C ARG A 124 -13.59 10.79 20.42
N TYR A 125 -13.46 11.16 19.16
CA TYR A 125 -12.27 10.93 18.34
C TYR A 125 -11.70 12.25 17.83
N ASP A 126 -11.65 13.26 18.68
CA ASP A 126 -11.26 14.62 18.31
C ASP A 126 -9.93 14.63 17.55
N GLN A 127 -9.98 15.01 16.27
CA GLN A 127 -8.81 15.14 15.41
C GLN A 127 -8.08 16.46 15.62
N ASP A 128 -8.73 17.49 16.17
CA ASP A 128 -8.13 18.82 16.35
C ASP A 128 -7.01 18.75 17.40
N ARG A 129 -7.14 17.85 18.40
CA ARG A 129 -6.06 17.53 19.35
C ARG A 129 -4.77 17.04 18.69
N LEU A 130 -4.84 16.51 17.47
CA LEU A 130 -3.70 16.02 16.70
C LEU A 130 -3.19 17.06 15.69
N GLY A 131 -3.74 18.29 15.72
CA GLY A 131 -3.43 19.36 14.77
C GLY A 131 -4.04 19.14 13.38
N ILE A 132 -5.13 18.36 13.32
CA ILE A 132 -5.81 18.02 12.07
C ILE A 132 -7.03 18.90 11.87
N ILE A 133 -6.93 19.83 10.93
CA ILE A 133 -8.00 20.77 10.62
C ILE A 133 -8.46 20.56 9.19
N PHE A 134 -9.75 20.31 9.00
CA PHE A 134 -10.30 20.16 7.67
C PHE A 134 -10.37 21.49 6.93
N ARG A 135 -9.79 21.51 5.73
CA ARG A 135 -9.82 22.69 4.87
C ARG A 135 -10.64 22.45 3.61
N ALA A 136 -11.51 23.40 3.31
CA ALA A 136 -12.39 23.32 2.14
C ALA A 136 -11.65 23.61 0.83
N SER A 137 -10.59 24.43 0.87
CA SER A 137 -9.83 24.81 -0.31
C SER A 137 -8.60 23.91 -0.49
N PRO A 138 -8.37 23.34 -1.70
CA PRO A 138 -7.20 22.49 -1.96
C PRO A 138 -5.88 23.26 -1.88
N ARG A 139 -5.91 24.57 -2.11
CA ARG A 139 -4.73 25.45 -2.11
C ARG A 139 -4.09 25.63 -0.73
N GLN A 140 -4.83 25.32 0.33
CA GLN A 140 -4.41 25.45 1.72
C GLN A 140 -4.27 24.08 2.39
N SER A 141 -4.41 22.98 1.66
CA SER A 141 -4.36 21.63 2.21
C SER A 141 -3.12 20.88 1.75
N ASP A 142 -2.52 20.14 2.67
CA ASP A 142 -1.35 19.29 2.40
C ASP A 142 -1.75 17.84 2.13
N VAL A 143 -2.91 17.40 2.61
CA VAL A 143 -3.37 16.02 2.46
C VAL A 143 -4.73 15.98 1.78
N MET A 144 -4.93 15.08 0.83
CA MET A 144 -6.24 14.80 0.24
C MET A 144 -6.77 13.47 0.74
N ILE A 145 -7.92 13.48 1.40
CA ILE A 145 -8.58 12.24 1.82
C ILE A 145 -9.73 11.95 0.86
N VAL A 146 -9.58 10.91 0.04
CA VAL A 146 -10.62 10.44 -0.88
C VAL A 146 -11.52 9.46 -0.14
N ALA A 147 -12.68 9.92 0.30
CA ALA A 147 -13.59 9.13 1.12
C ALA A 147 -14.89 8.81 0.40
N GLY A 148 -14.90 7.67 -0.28
CA GLY A 148 -16.09 7.11 -0.91
C GLY A 148 -15.84 6.60 -2.32
N THR A 149 -16.93 6.37 -3.05
CA THR A 149 -16.86 5.88 -4.43
C THR A 149 -16.48 6.99 -5.40
N LEU A 150 -15.51 6.71 -6.27
CA LEU A 150 -15.07 7.65 -7.29
C LEU A 150 -15.71 7.25 -8.62
N THR A 151 -16.68 8.05 -9.06
CA THR A 151 -17.38 7.82 -10.32
C THR A 151 -16.58 8.35 -11.51
N ASN A 152 -16.80 7.79 -12.70
CA ASN A 152 -16.12 8.20 -13.93
C ASN A 152 -16.32 9.69 -14.23
N LYS A 153 -17.48 10.25 -13.87
CA LYS A 153 -17.78 11.68 -14.02
C LYS A 153 -17.01 12.56 -13.03
N MET A 154 -16.70 12.04 -11.84
CA MET A 154 -15.97 12.78 -10.80
C MET A 154 -14.45 12.71 -10.98
N ALA A 155 -13.93 11.70 -11.69
CA ALA A 155 -12.51 11.53 -11.97
C ALA A 155 -11.77 12.80 -12.45
N PRO A 156 -12.23 13.55 -13.47
CA PRO A 156 -11.54 14.76 -13.89
C PRO A 156 -11.55 15.87 -12.83
N ALA A 157 -12.64 16.01 -12.08
CA ALA A 157 -12.74 17.01 -11.02
C ALA A 157 -11.76 16.70 -9.87
N LEU A 158 -11.64 15.43 -9.49
CA LEU A 158 -10.68 15.00 -8.47
C LEU A 158 -9.24 15.24 -8.92
N ARG A 159 -8.92 15.01 -10.20
CA ARG A 159 -7.59 15.32 -10.76
C ARG A 159 -7.27 16.81 -10.67
N GLN A 160 -8.21 17.67 -11.07
CA GLN A 160 -8.04 19.13 -11.02
C GLN A 160 -7.83 19.65 -9.60
N VAL A 161 -8.56 19.09 -8.63
CA VAL A 161 -8.42 19.44 -7.22
C VAL A 161 -7.03 19.06 -6.71
N TYR A 162 -6.57 17.85 -7.00
CA TYR A 162 -5.23 17.40 -6.62
C TYR A 162 -4.13 18.25 -7.28
N ASP A 163 -4.30 18.65 -8.53
CA ASP A 163 -3.35 19.53 -9.23
C ASP A 163 -3.28 20.96 -8.65
N GLN A 164 -4.32 21.41 -7.95
CA GLN A 164 -4.33 22.71 -7.29
C GLN A 164 -3.68 22.70 -5.90
N MET A 165 -3.34 21.52 -5.37
CA MET A 165 -2.69 21.41 -4.07
C MET A 165 -1.20 21.79 -4.16
N PRO A 166 -0.67 22.56 -3.18
CA PRO A 166 0.74 22.89 -3.14
C PRO A 166 1.60 21.64 -2.90
N ASP A 167 2.84 21.67 -3.38
CA ASP A 167 3.87 20.75 -2.90
C ASP A 167 4.34 21.22 -1.51
N PRO A 168 4.45 20.36 -0.49
CA PRO A 168 4.34 18.90 -0.48
C PRO A 168 2.90 18.39 -0.23
N ARG A 169 2.42 17.48 -1.09
CA ARG A 169 1.07 16.90 -0.98
C ARG A 169 1.10 15.38 -0.78
N TRP A 170 0.11 14.87 -0.03
CA TRP A 170 -0.12 13.44 0.16
C TRP A 170 -1.58 13.05 -0.09
N VAL A 171 -1.83 11.79 -0.43
CA VAL A 171 -3.19 11.27 -0.65
C VAL A 171 -3.46 10.05 0.23
N ILE A 172 -4.57 10.10 0.96
CA ILE A 172 -5.11 8.96 1.68
C ILE A 172 -6.35 8.47 0.94
N SER A 173 -6.35 7.20 0.55
CA SER A 173 -7.53 6.53 0.02
C SER A 173 -8.31 5.88 1.16
N MET A 174 -9.53 6.35 1.41
CA MET A 174 -10.38 5.90 2.50
C MET A 174 -11.53 5.05 1.99
N GLY A 175 -11.51 3.77 2.36
CA GLY A 175 -12.58 2.81 2.08
C GLY A 175 -12.35 1.98 0.82
N SER A 176 -13.02 0.83 0.76
CA SER A 176 -12.87 -0.16 -0.31
C SER A 176 -13.17 0.42 -1.70
N CYS A 177 -14.16 1.30 -1.80
CA CYS A 177 -14.54 1.97 -3.05
C CYS A 177 -13.41 2.84 -3.60
N ALA A 178 -12.72 3.61 -2.76
CA ALA A 178 -11.60 4.46 -3.16
C ALA A 178 -10.34 3.63 -3.45
N ASN A 179 -10.10 2.55 -2.71
CA ASN A 179 -8.89 1.72 -2.87
C ASN A 179 -8.87 0.96 -4.20
N GLY A 180 -10.01 0.39 -4.61
CA GLY A 180 -10.06 -0.49 -5.77
C GLY A 180 -11.44 -0.66 -6.41
N GLY A 181 -12.34 0.31 -6.24
CA GLY A 181 -13.74 0.22 -6.70
C GLY A 181 -14.68 -0.50 -5.71
N GLY A 182 -14.12 -1.32 -4.81
CA GLY A 182 -14.83 -1.89 -3.68
C GLY A 182 -16.10 -2.64 -4.07
N TYR A 183 -17.19 -2.35 -3.37
CA TYR A 183 -18.50 -2.97 -3.64
C TYR A 183 -18.98 -2.75 -5.08
N TYR A 184 -18.59 -1.64 -5.71
CA TYR A 184 -19.00 -1.25 -7.07
C TYR A 184 -17.94 -1.57 -8.13
N HIS A 185 -17.04 -2.51 -7.89
CA HIS A 185 -15.91 -2.82 -8.79
C HIS A 185 -16.32 -3.15 -10.24
N TYR A 186 -17.46 -3.82 -10.41
CA TYR A 186 -18.02 -4.20 -11.72
C TYR A 186 -19.07 -3.22 -12.25
N SER A 187 -19.27 -2.08 -11.58
CA SER A 187 -20.20 -1.06 -12.07
C SER A 187 -19.63 -0.34 -13.29
N TYR A 188 -20.52 0.10 -14.19
CA TYR A 188 -20.17 0.86 -15.40
C TYR A 188 -19.75 2.30 -15.09
N SER A 189 -20.20 2.86 -13.96
CA SER A 189 -20.05 4.28 -13.63
C SER A 189 -18.96 4.57 -12.62
N VAL A 190 -18.28 3.54 -12.09
CA VAL A 190 -17.29 3.65 -11.01
C VAL A 190 -15.89 3.33 -11.51
N THR A 191 -14.92 4.13 -11.09
CA THR A 191 -13.50 3.84 -11.31
C THR A 191 -13.04 2.76 -10.35
N ARG A 192 -12.19 1.84 -10.83
CA ARG A 192 -11.70 0.72 -10.00
C ARG A 192 -10.53 1.14 -9.09
N GLY A 193 -10.69 2.27 -8.41
CA GLY A 193 -9.72 2.86 -7.50
C GLY A 193 -9.30 4.28 -7.90
N CYS A 194 -9.09 5.12 -6.89
CA CYS A 194 -8.58 6.48 -7.07
C CYS A 194 -7.12 6.52 -7.55
N ASP A 195 -6.38 5.42 -7.34
CA ASP A 195 -4.99 5.25 -7.76
C ASP A 195 -4.77 5.41 -9.27
N ARG A 196 -5.82 5.21 -10.07
CA ARG A 196 -5.78 5.45 -11.52
C ARG A 196 -5.74 6.93 -11.91
N ILE A 197 -6.12 7.82 -10.99
CA ILE A 197 -6.30 9.26 -11.23
C ILE A 197 -5.27 10.06 -10.46
N VAL A 198 -5.04 9.69 -9.19
CA VAL A 198 -4.09 10.36 -8.29
C VAL A 198 -3.21 9.31 -7.62
N PRO A 199 -1.92 9.61 -7.39
CA PRO A 199 -1.03 8.71 -6.69
C PRO A 199 -1.44 8.63 -5.21
N VAL A 200 -1.68 7.43 -4.71
CA VAL A 200 -2.08 7.21 -3.31
C VAL A 200 -0.89 6.86 -2.44
N ASP A 201 -0.78 7.50 -1.27
CA ASP A 201 0.29 7.22 -0.31
C ASP A 201 -0.07 6.16 0.72
N ILE A 202 -1.32 6.18 1.20
CA ILE A 202 -1.84 5.30 2.24
C ILE A 202 -3.25 4.84 1.86
N TYR A 203 -3.52 3.54 2.01
CA TYR A 203 -4.85 2.96 1.84
C TYR A 203 -5.42 2.55 3.19
N VAL A 204 -6.63 3.02 3.49
CA VAL A 204 -7.38 2.64 4.70
C VAL A 204 -8.47 1.64 4.29
N PRO A 205 -8.39 0.36 4.69
CA PRO A 205 -9.40 -0.63 4.36
C PRO A 205 -10.66 -0.49 5.23
N GLY A 206 -11.84 -0.73 4.63
CA GLY A 206 -13.14 -0.73 5.31
C GLY A 206 -14.30 -0.31 4.38
N CYS A 207 -15.56 -0.52 4.78
CA CYS A 207 -16.74 -0.16 3.98
C CYS A 207 -18.01 0.10 4.84
N PRO A 208 -18.06 1.20 5.62
CA PRO A 208 -17.02 2.22 5.80
C PRO A 208 -15.95 1.76 6.81
N PRO A 209 -14.70 2.29 6.72
CA PRO A 209 -13.70 2.06 7.75
C PRO A 209 -14.11 2.76 9.05
N THR A 210 -13.84 2.14 10.20
CA THR A 210 -14.09 2.78 11.50
C THR A 210 -13.26 4.05 11.63
N SER A 211 -13.77 5.02 12.39
CA SER A 211 -13.04 6.26 12.72
C SER A 211 -11.64 5.99 13.28
N GLU A 212 -11.48 4.95 14.09
CA GLU A 212 -10.19 4.51 14.62
C GLU A 212 -9.23 4.01 13.52
N ALA A 213 -9.74 3.29 12.53
CA ALA A 213 -8.93 2.82 11.40
C ALA A 213 -8.47 4.00 10.52
N LEU A 214 -9.31 5.02 10.35
CA LEU A 214 -8.91 6.27 9.68
C LEU A 214 -7.82 7.00 10.48
N MET A 215 -7.98 7.11 11.80
CA MET A 215 -6.96 7.72 12.67
C MET A 215 -5.63 6.96 12.60
N TYR A 216 -5.67 5.63 12.56
CA TYR A 216 -4.49 4.80 12.32
C TYR A 216 -3.84 5.06 10.94
N GLY A 217 -4.65 5.21 9.89
CA GLY A 217 -4.16 5.60 8.56
C GLY A 217 -3.41 6.93 8.58
N ILE A 218 -3.91 7.91 9.34
CA ILE A 218 -3.25 9.20 9.53
C ILE A 218 -1.93 9.05 10.30
N PHE A 219 -1.90 8.23 11.36
CA PHE A 219 -0.64 7.94 12.07
C PHE A 219 0.40 7.25 11.17
N GLN A 220 -0.04 6.37 10.27
CA GLN A 220 0.85 5.75 9.30
C GLN A 220 1.39 6.77 8.29
N LEU A 221 0.57 7.74 7.89
CA LEU A 221 1.03 8.86 7.07
C LEU A 221 2.05 9.73 7.82
N GLN A 222 1.77 10.10 9.08
CA GLN A 222 2.72 10.85 9.93
C GLN A 222 4.04 10.08 10.10
N LYS A 223 4.00 8.75 10.24
CA LYS A 223 5.21 7.91 10.26
C LYS A 223 5.98 7.98 8.94
N LYS A 224 5.28 7.95 7.80
CA LYS A 224 5.89 8.14 6.47
C LYS A 224 6.56 9.51 6.35
N MET A 225 5.88 10.58 6.80
CA MET A 225 6.41 11.95 6.80
C MET A 225 7.66 12.06 7.69
N ARG A 226 7.66 11.44 8.88
CA ARG A 226 8.81 11.42 9.80
C ARG A 226 10.07 10.83 9.18
N HIS A 227 9.92 9.81 8.33
CA HIS A 227 11.04 9.18 7.63
C HIS A 227 11.43 9.87 6.32
N THR A 228 10.75 10.96 5.94
CA THR A 228 11.06 11.70 4.71
C THR A 228 12.33 12.51 4.90
N LYS A 229 13.32 12.28 4.04
CA LYS A 229 14.64 12.90 4.10
C LYS A 229 14.72 13.95 3.01
N ILE A 230 14.69 15.24 3.35
CA ILE A 230 14.67 16.31 2.32
C ILE A 230 16.05 16.92 2.20
N THR A 231 16.57 17.49 3.28
CA THR A 231 17.90 18.12 3.29
C THR A 231 18.99 17.09 3.08
N ARG A 232 18.84 15.88 3.64
CA ARG A 232 19.76 14.76 3.38
C ARG A 232 19.74 14.28 1.93
N MET A 233 18.58 14.26 1.27
CA MET A 233 18.49 13.87 -0.14
C MET A 233 19.04 14.95 -1.06
N TRP A 234 18.89 16.22 -0.68
CA TRP A 234 19.56 17.33 -1.34
C TRP A 234 21.09 17.24 -1.22
N TYR A 235 21.62 16.94 -0.03
CA TYR A 235 23.06 16.77 0.19
C TYR A 235 23.68 15.60 -0.61
N ARG A 236 22.86 14.61 -0.98
CA ARG A 236 23.29 13.46 -1.78
C ARG A 236 23.25 13.70 -3.29
N LYS A 237 22.58 14.77 -3.74
CA LYS A 237 22.55 15.17 -5.16
C LYS A 237 23.81 15.95 -5.50
#